data_AF-A0A2S6IWS5-F1
#
_entry.id   AF-A0A2S6IWS5-F1
#
_cell.length_a   1.000
_cell.length_b   1.000
_cell.length_c   1.000
_cell.angle_alpha   90.00
_cell.angle_beta   90.00
_cell.angle_gamma   90.00
#
_symmetry.space_group_name_H-M   'P 1'
#
loop_
_entity.id
_entity.type
_entity.pdbx_description
1 polymer ?
#
loop_
_entity_poly.entity_id
_entity_poly.type
_entity_poly.pdbx_seq_one_letter_code
_entity_poly.pdbx_strand_id
1 'polypeptide(L)'
;MGLRRLLLPVAAAVALGAAATPVAGAPGTSQPGTSRPGTSRPAAADALPATGPILPRGSRAPAPADRFVATVTPVTAADLPSSYRPGCPVPPERLRRLTVSHVDFLGRQRLGTLVVHQDVADPLVRVFARLHALQYPIERMEPVEAFAGSDDASMDANNTSAFNCRARTGGTGFSEHSHGTALDLNPVQNPYVRGTTVLPEAGRAHVDRSTAHPAVLRAGDPVVSALAAEGFRWGGTWTTLKDYQHFSTSGR
;
A
#
# COMPACT_ATOMS: atom_id res chain seq x y z
N MET A 1 -58.76 -10.77 30.64
CA MET A 1 -58.53 -9.43 30.04
C MET A 1 -57.08 -9.39 29.56
N GLY A 2 -56.69 -9.65 28.31
CA GLY A 2 -57.40 -9.57 27.04
C GLY A 2 -56.99 -8.30 26.29
N LEU A 3 -55.81 -8.27 25.67
CA LEU A 3 -55.61 -7.59 24.37
C LEU A 3 -54.36 -8.12 23.65
N ARG A 4 -54.62 -8.97 22.66
CA ARG A 4 -53.67 -9.39 21.61
C ARG A 4 -53.49 -8.22 20.65
N ARG A 5 -52.25 -7.88 20.27
CA ARG A 5 -51.98 -7.02 19.11
C ARG A 5 -51.58 -7.90 17.92
N LEU A 6 -52.39 -7.77 16.86
CA LEU A 6 -52.29 -8.44 15.57
C LEU A 6 -51.00 -8.05 14.84
N LEU A 7 -50.34 -9.07 14.28
CA LEU A 7 -49.39 -8.95 13.18
C LEU A 7 -50.19 -8.81 11.86
N LEU A 8 -49.79 -7.89 10.99
CA LEU A 8 -50.22 -7.82 9.60
C LEU A 8 -49.00 -8.00 8.68
N PRO A 9 -49.06 -8.89 7.67
CA PRO A 9 -47.97 -9.11 6.73
C PRO A 9 -48.05 -8.11 5.57
N VAL A 10 -46.90 -7.60 5.11
CA VAL A 10 -46.79 -6.89 3.84
C VAL A 10 -46.34 -7.90 2.78
N ALA A 11 -47.21 -8.11 1.79
CA ALA A 11 -47.01 -9.04 0.68
C ALA A 11 -46.06 -8.47 -0.40
N ALA A 12 -45.34 -9.39 -1.03
CA ALA A 12 -44.43 -9.18 -2.15
C ALA A 12 -45.16 -8.83 -3.45
N ALA A 13 -44.54 -7.99 -4.28
CA ALA A 13 -44.89 -7.84 -5.69
C ALA A 13 -43.73 -8.37 -6.56
N VAL A 14 -44.00 -9.50 -7.21
CA VAL A 14 -43.18 -10.11 -8.27
C VAL A 14 -43.66 -9.52 -9.61
N ALA A 15 -42.74 -8.97 -10.41
CA ALA A 15 -43.00 -8.67 -11.81
C ALA A 15 -42.14 -9.59 -12.69
N LEU A 16 -42.79 -10.58 -13.30
CA LEU A 16 -42.31 -11.32 -14.47
C LEU A 16 -42.69 -10.54 -15.73
N GLY A 17 -41.76 -10.38 -16.67
CA GLY A 17 -42.01 -9.83 -18.01
C GLY A 17 -40.98 -10.40 -19.00
N ALA A 18 -41.50 -11.03 -20.06
CA ALA A 18 -40.88 -12.05 -20.89
C ALA A 18 -39.84 -11.59 -21.94
N ALA A 19 -39.10 -12.60 -22.42
CA ALA A 19 -38.06 -12.58 -23.44
C ALA A 19 -38.58 -12.54 -24.90
N ALA A 20 -37.71 -12.13 -25.84
CA ALA A 20 -37.60 -12.70 -27.18
C ALA A 20 -36.28 -12.25 -27.85
N THR A 21 -35.78 -13.11 -28.76
CA THR A 21 -34.39 -13.33 -29.18
C THR A 21 -34.05 -12.69 -30.57
N PRO A 22 -33.09 -13.18 -31.38
CA PRO A 22 -31.93 -12.41 -31.84
C PRO A 22 -31.92 -12.15 -33.36
N VAL A 23 -30.97 -11.36 -33.88
CA VAL A 23 -30.62 -11.40 -35.32
C VAL A 23 -29.10 -11.44 -35.50
N ALA A 24 -28.74 -12.30 -36.44
CA ALA A 24 -27.43 -12.84 -36.75
C ALA A 24 -26.51 -11.89 -37.54
N GLY A 25 -25.22 -12.18 -37.45
CA GLY A 25 -24.18 -11.78 -38.40
C GLY A 25 -22.97 -12.70 -38.26
N ALA A 26 -22.94 -13.77 -39.05
CA ALA A 26 -21.78 -14.67 -39.23
C ALA A 26 -20.99 -14.25 -40.50
N PRO A 27 -20.03 -15.04 -41.00
CA PRO A 27 -18.64 -15.12 -40.55
C PRO A 27 -17.65 -14.69 -41.66
N GLY A 28 -16.46 -14.22 -41.28
CA GLY A 28 -15.34 -14.04 -42.20
C GLY A 28 -14.32 -15.16 -42.05
N THR A 29 -14.42 -16.20 -42.87
CA THR A 29 -13.38 -17.21 -43.09
C THR A 29 -12.54 -16.82 -44.31
N SER A 30 -11.22 -16.76 -44.17
CA SER A 30 -10.26 -16.91 -45.28
C SER A 30 -8.89 -17.32 -44.74
N GLN A 31 -8.71 -18.63 -44.83
CA GLN A 31 -7.55 -19.53 -44.85
C GLN A 31 -6.11 -19.04 -45.16
N PRO A 32 -5.11 -19.93 -44.96
CA PRO A 32 -3.72 -19.60 -44.61
C PRO A 32 -2.75 -19.56 -45.80
N GLY A 33 -1.73 -18.71 -45.70
CA GLY A 33 -0.56 -18.70 -46.58
C GLY A 33 0.59 -19.48 -45.95
N THR A 34 1.07 -20.50 -46.65
CA THR A 34 2.15 -21.43 -46.28
C THR A 34 3.52 -20.93 -46.77
N SER A 35 4.56 -21.18 -45.95
CA SER A 35 5.97 -21.48 -46.32
C SER A 35 6.81 -20.42 -47.09
N ARG A 36 8.11 -20.18 -46.85
CA ARG A 36 9.28 -20.99 -46.43
C ARG A 36 10.39 -20.05 -45.88
N PRO A 37 11.47 -20.59 -45.27
CA PRO A 37 12.45 -19.85 -44.47
C PRO A 37 13.58 -19.25 -45.32
N GLY A 38 13.96 -18.02 -44.97
CA GLY A 38 15.16 -17.35 -45.47
C GLY A 38 16.25 -17.33 -44.40
N THR A 39 17.24 -18.18 -44.59
CA THR A 39 18.55 -18.15 -43.90
C THR A 39 19.36 -16.92 -44.33
N SER A 40 19.83 -16.11 -43.39
CA SER A 40 21.17 -15.51 -43.47
C SER A 40 21.69 -15.12 -42.08
N ARG A 41 22.85 -15.69 -41.73
CA ARG A 41 23.70 -15.35 -40.58
C ARG A 41 24.69 -14.23 -41.02
N PRO A 42 25.51 -13.64 -40.13
CA PRO A 42 25.63 -12.21 -39.94
C PRO A 42 26.81 -11.60 -40.72
N ALA A 43 26.73 -10.32 -41.07
CA ALA A 43 27.91 -9.55 -41.46
C ALA A 43 28.62 -9.08 -40.17
N ALA A 44 29.78 -9.69 -39.91
CA ALA A 44 30.74 -9.19 -38.94
C ALA A 44 31.32 -7.87 -39.46
N ALA A 45 31.21 -6.81 -38.67
CA ALA A 45 32.02 -5.61 -38.81
C ALA A 45 32.92 -5.54 -37.57
N ASP A 46 34.23 -5.69 -37.81
CA ASP A 46 35.28 -5.49 -36.84
C ASP A 46 35.18 -4.09 -36.23
N ALA A 47 34.79 -4.01 -34.96
CA ALA A 47 34.96 -2.83 -34.14
C ALA A 47 36.02 -3.14 -33.07
N LEU A 48 37.18 -2.51 -33.21
CA LEU A 48 38.32 -2.57 -32.30
C LEU A 48 37.89 -2.22 -30.85
N PRO A 49 38.44 -2.87 -29.82
CA PRO A 49 38.16 -2.48 -28.45
C PRO A 49 38.90 -1.17 -28.14
N ALA A 50 38.14 -0.07 -28.00
CA ALA A 50 38.69 1.17 -27.44
C ALA A 50 39.04 0.94 -25.97
N THR A 51 40.30 0.65 -25.70
CA THR A 51 40.87 0.56 -24.35
C THR A 51 41.08 1.99 -23.83
N GLY A 52 39.99 2.65 -23.47
CA GLY A 52 40.04 3.91 -22.71
C GLY A 52 40.29 3.60 -21.23
N PRO A 53 41.10 4.39 -20.50
CA PRO A 53 41.26 4.20 -19.07
C PRO A 53 39.91 4.37 -18.37
N ILE A 54 39.47 3.34 -17.65
CA ILE A 54 38.35 3.42 -16.70
C ILE A 54 38.83 4.33 -15.57
N LEU A 55 38.45 5.61 -15.62
CA LEU A 55 38.64 6.51 -14.49
C LEU A 55 37.84 5.92 -13.31
N PRO A 56 38.43 5.77 -12.12
CA PRO A 56 37.71 5.32 -10.96
C PRO A 56 36.55 6.30 -10.73
N ARG A 57 35.33 5.76 -10.70
CA ARG A 57 34.12 6.51 -10.39
C ARG A 57 34.30 7.04 -8.97
N GLY A 58 34.72 8.31 -8.87
CA GLY A 58 35.00 8.95 -7.59
C GLY A 58 33.80 8.77 -6.66
N SER A 59 34.06 8.28 -5.46
CA SER A 59 33.07 8.26 -4.39
C SER A 59 32.67 9.71 -4.14
N ARG A 60 31.50 10.10 -4.67
CA ARG A 60 30.93 11.41 -4.42
C ARG A 60 30.44 11.40 -2.98
N ALA A 61 31.01 12.28 -2.15
CA ALA A 61 30.43 12.56 -0.84
C ALA A 61 28.94 12.90 -1.03
N PRO A 62 28.02 12.34 -0.22
CA PRO A 62 26.59 12.55 -0.40
C PRO A 62 26.29 14.06 -0.41
N ALA A 63 25.46 14.50 -1.35
CA ALA A 63 25.00 15.88 -1.35
C ALA A 63 24.14 16.12 -0.09
N PRO A 64 23.96 17.38 0.38
CA PRO A 64 23.06 17.69 1.49
C PRO A 64 21.61 17.18 1.29
N ALA A 65 21.24 16.87 0.04
CA ALA A 65 19.97 16.28 -0.36
C ALA A 65 19.87 14.77 -0.10
N ASP A 66 20.93 14.11 0.40
CA ASP A 66 20.98 12.68 0.70
C ASP A 66 20.93 12.39 2.22
N ARG A 67 20.81 13.43 3.07
CA ARG A 67 20.70 13.24 4.51
C ARG A 67 19.26 12.98 4.90
N PHE A 68 19.04 12.02 5.80
CA PHE A 68 17.75 11.81 6.42
C PHE A 68 17.37 13.02 7.30
N VAL A 69 16.16 13.53 7.11
CA VAL A 69 15.57 14.60 7.92
C VAL A 69 14.25 14.10 8.49
N ALA A 70 13.98 14.42 9.76
CA ALA A 70 12.71 14.15 10.42
C ALA A 70 12.29 15.29 11.34
N THR A 71 10.99 15.52 11.46
CA THR A 71 10.37 16.42 12.44
C THR A 71 9.13 15.78 13.05
N VAL A 72 8.90 16.02 14.33
CA VAL A 72 7.71 15.57 15.07
C VAL A 72 7.02 16.80 15.65
N THR A 73 5.75 17.01 15.29
CA THR A 73 4.96 18.14 15.82
C THR A 73 3.63 17.67 16.42
N PRO A 74 3.03 18.45 17.34
CA PRO A 74 1.67 18.20 17.81
C PRO A 74 0.64 18.19 16.66
N VAL A 75 -0.50 17.55 16.92
CA VAL A 75 -1.67 17.51 16.05
C VAL A 75 -2.89 18.00 16.84
N THR A 76 -3.79 18.70 16.17
CA THR A 76 -5.07 19.15 16.73
C THR A 76 -6.23 18.49 16.00
N ALA A 77 -7.44 18.57 16.56
CA ALA A 77 -8.64 18.09 15.86
C ALA A 77 -8.87 18.80 14.51
N ALA A 78 -8.46 20.08 14.39
CA ALA A 78 -8.60 20.85 13.16
C ALA A 78 -7.69 20.35 12.02
N ASP A 79 -6.64 19.61 12.35
CA ASP A 79 -5.78 18.94 11.36
C ASP A 79 -6.40 17.65 10.79
N LEU A 80 -7.45 17.11 11.42
CA LEU A 80 -8.01 15.77 11.14
C LEU A 80 -9.54 15.77 10.91
N PRO A 81 -10.11 16.68 10.10
CA PRO A 81 -11.57 16.77 9.98
C PRO A 81 -12.21 15.52 9.35
N SER A 82 -11.48 14.74 8.55
CA SER A 82 -12.02 13.54 7.88
C SER A 82 -11.54 12.23 8.50
N SER A 83 -10.34 12.23 9.10
CA SER A 83 -9.69 11.02 9.65
C SER A 83 -9.92 10.83 11.16
N TYR A 84 -10.57 11.78 11.84
CA TYR A 84 -10.94 11.70 13.27
C TYR A 84 -12.40 12.14 13.50
N ARG A 85 -13.02 11.59 14.56
CA ARG A 85 -14.33 12.03 15.06
C ARG A 85 -14.47 11.73 16.56
N PRO A 86 -15.40 12.38 17.29
CA PRO A 86 -15.70 12.00 18.65
C PRO A 86 -16.01 10.49 18.78
N GLY A 87 -15.44 9.86 19.80
CA GLY A 87 -15.55 8.40 20.02
C GLY A 87 -14.37 7.58 19.47
N CYS A 88 -13.45 8.18 18.72
CA CYS A 88 -12.17 7.55 18.40
C CYS A 88 -11.37 7.21 19.67
N PRO A 89 -10.62 6.09 19.66
CA PRO A 89 -9.99 5.58 20.88
C PRO A 89 -8.80 6.42 21.35
N VAL A 90 -8.24 7.27 20.48
CA VAL A 90 -7.10 8.13 20.76
C VAL A 90 -7.45 9.57 20.39
N PRO A 91 -7.38 10.53 21.33
CA PRO A 91 -7.68 11.92 21.04
C PRO A 91 -6.50 12.61 20.32
N PRO A 92 -6.72 13.69 19.55
CA PRO A 92 -5.70 14.30 18.70
C PRO A 92 -4.44 14.78 19.45
N GLU A 93 -4.57 15.16 20.74
CA GLU A 93 -3.46 15.62 21.58
C GLU A 93 -2.44 14.49 21.87
N ARG A 94 -2.85 13.24 21.70
CA ARG A 94 -2.00 12.03 21.79
C ARG A 94 -1.44 11.62 20.43
N LEU A 95 -1.79 12.32 19.36
CA LEU A 95 -1.22 12.09 18.03
C LEU A 95 -0.09 13.08 17.74
N ARG A 96 0.80 12.68 16.84
CA ARG A 96 1.89 13.50 16.33
C ARG A 96 1.94 13.44 14.81
N ARG A 97 2.28 14.57 14.20
CA ARG A 97 2.60 14.66 12.78
C ARG A 97 4.09 14.40 12.66
N LEU A 98 4.43 13.30 12.00
CA LEU A 98 5.79 12.90 11.69
C LEU A 98 6.05 13.24 10.23
N THR A 99 6.99 14.14 9.95
CA THR A 99 7.48 14.40 8.59
C THR A 99 8.87 13.83 8.45
N VAL A 100 9.09 12.95 7.48
CA VAL A 100 10.35 12.19 7.31
C VAL A 100 10.82 12.18 5.86
N SER A 101 12.13 12.09 5.67
CA SER A 101 12.72 11.83 4.36
C SER A 101 12.52 10.37 3.96
N HIS A 102 12.15 10.13 2.71
CA HIS A 102 12.09 8.80 2.09
C HIS A 102 12.58 8.89 0.65
N VAL A 103 12.77 7.73 0.00
CA VAL A 103 13.15 7.64 -1.42
C VAL A 103 11.96 7.12 -2.20
N ASP A 104 11.57 7.79 -3.28
CA ASP A 104 10.47 7.35 -4.14
C ASP A 104 10.89 6.26 -5.15
N PHE A 105 9.94 5.75 -5.93
CA PHE A 105 10.21 4.66 -6.88
C PHE A 105 11.15 5.10 -8.03
N LEU A 106 11.36 6.41 -8.21
CA LEU A 106 12.34 6.96 -9.16
C LEU A 106 13.70 7.23 -8.50
N GLY A 107 13.90 6.82 -7.25
CA GLY A 107 15.15 7.02 -6.52
C GLY A 107 15.35 8.44 -6.00
N ARG A 108 14.29 9.28 -5.97
CA ARG A 108 14.40 10.67 -5.52
C ARG A 108 14.09 10.78 -4.04
N GLN A 109 14.88 11.56 -3.31
CA GLN A 109 14.52 11.91 -1.94
C GLN A 109 13.29 12.81 -1.91
N ARG A 110 12.32 12.46 -1.06
CA ARG A 110 11.05 13.16 -0.85
C ARG A 110 10.82 13.34 0.65
N LEU A 111 9.97 14.29 1.00
CA LEU A 111 9.38 14.36 2.34
C LEU A 111 8.01 13.71 2.33
N GLY A 112 7.78 12.83 3.29
CA GLY A 112 6.50 12.17 3.54
C GLY A 112 5.98 12.59 4.91
N THR A 113 4.66 12.50 5.11
CA THR A 113 4.03 12.83 6.39
C THR A 113 3.10 11.72 6.86
N LEU A 114 3.24 11.34 8.13
CA LEU A 114 2.37 10.43 8.84
C LEU A 114 1.73 11.13 10.04
N VAL A 115 0.57 10.65 10.44
CA VAL A 115 -0.02 10.95 11.75
C VAL A 115 0.02 9.66 12.55
N VAL A 116 0.61 9.71 13.75
CA VAL A 116 0.92 8.53 14.56
C VAL A 116 0.65 8.80 16.04
N HIS A 117 0.48 7.76 16.85
CA HIS A 117 0.48 7.90 18.30
C HIS A 117 1.84 8.42 18.75
N GLN A 118 1.83 9.34 19.72
CA GLN A 118 3.06 9.96 20.22
C GLN A 118 4.13 8.96 20.69
N ASP A 119 3.72 7.82 21.25
CA ASP A 119 4.64 6.82 21.80
C ASP A 119 5.36 6.03 20.70
N VAL A 120 4.86 6.03 19.47
CA VAL A 120 5.51 5.41 18.31
C VAL A 120 6.15 6.42 17.36
N ALA A 121 6.09 7.72 17.66
CA ALA A 121 6.67 8.76 16.81
C ALA A 121 8.20 8.60 16.67
N ASP A 122 8.94 8.57 17.79
CA ASP A 122 10.40 8.39 17.77
C ASP A 122 10.83 7.00 17.26
N PRO A 123 10.17 5.89 17.64
CA PRO A 123 10.37 4.60 16.98
C PRO A 123 10.25 4.67 15.45
N LEU A 124 9.20 5.30 14.92
CA LEU A 124 9.02 5.42 13.48
C LEU A 124 10.04 6.35 12.82
N VAL A 125 10.52 7.41 13.49
CA VAL A 125 11.67 8.20 13.02
C VAL A 125 12.89 7.28 12.77
N ARG A 126 13.20 6.39 13.71
CA ARG A 126 14.32 5.45 13.58
C ARG A 126 14.09 4.42 12.48
N VAL A 127 12.87 3.90 12.34
CA VAL A 127 12.49 3.02 11.21
C VAL A 127 12.75 3.74 9.90
N PHE A 128 12.20 4.94 9.69
CA PHE A 128 12.36 5.65 8.42
C PHE A 128 13.80 6.08 8.15
N ALA A 129 14.59 6.40 9.17
CA ALA A 129 16.03 6.62 9.01
C ALA A 129 16.72 5.38 8.44
N ARG A 130 16.39 4.19 8.95
CA ARG A 130 16.94 2.92 8.46
C ARG A 130 16.44 2.56 7.06
N LEU A 131 15.16 2.76 6.76
CA LEU A 131 14.60 2.53 5.42
C LEU A 131 15.23 3.48 4.39
N HIS A 132 15.44 4.74 4.76
CA HIS A 132 16.14 5.72 3.92
C HIS A 132 17.59 5.30 3.66
N ALA A 133 18.33 4.87 4.68
CA ALA A 133 19.69 4.34 4.51
C ALA A 133 19.74 3.08 3.62
N LEU A 134 18.70 2.24 3.66
CA LEU A 134 18.53 1.08 2.78
C LEU A 134 18.09 1.44 1.36
N GLN A 135 17.76 2.71 1.09
CA GLN A 135 17.14 3.16 -0.16
C GLN A 135 15.86 2.36 -0.49
N TYR A 136 15.11 1.96 0.55
CA TYR A 136 13.84 1.26 0.35
C TYR A 136 12.83 2.20 -0.32
N PRO A 137 12.30 1.83 -1.50
CA PRO A 137 11.43 2.72 -2.25
C PRO A 137 10.03 2.78 -1.63
N ILE A 138 9.53 4.00 -1.41
CA ILE A 138 8.18 4.31 -0.92
C ILE A 138 7.52 5.26 -1.92
N GLU A 139 6.41 4.86 -2.53
CA GLU A 139 5.79 5.65 -3.61
C GLU A 139 5.24 6.98 -3.11
N ARG A 140 4.49 6.93 -2.00
CA ARG A 140 3.82 8.08 -1.40
C ARG A 140 3.69 7.90 0.10
N MET A 141 3.67 9.01 0.82
CA MET A 141 3.41 9.05 2.26
C MET A 141 2.73 10.35 2.64
N GLU A 142 1.40 10.32 2.68
CA GLU A 142 0.51 11.42 3.03
C GLU A 142 -0.46 10.97 4.12
N PRO A 143 -0.90 11.85 5.05
CA PRO A 143 -1.95 11.52 5.98
C PRO A 143 -3.23 11.13 5.24
N VAL A 144 -4.01 10.18 5.78
CA VAL A 144 -5.28 9.75 5.15
C VAL A 144 -6.29 10.89 5.02
N GLU A 145 -6.08 11.99 5.74
CA GLU A 145 -6.77 13.26 5.54
C GLU A 145 -6.73 13.77 4.10
N ALA A 146 -5.62 13.58 3.38
CA ALA A 146 -5.49 13.95 1.95
C ALA A 146 -6.45 13.17 1.04
N PHE A 147 -7.04 12.09 1.56
CA PHE A 147 -7.99 11.21 0.89
C PHE A 147 -9.39 11.30 1.52
N ALA A 148 -9.69 12.40 2.22
CA ALA A 148 -10.97 12.61 2.91
C ALA A 148 -11.32 11.47 3.88
N GLY A 149 -10.33 10.87 4.54
CA GLY A 149 -10.52 9.76 5.49
C GLY A 149 -10.75 8.39 4.82
N SER A 150 -10.78 8.31 3.49
CA SER A 150 -11.00 7.07 2.75
C SER A 150 -9.76 6.18 2.74
N ASP A 151 -9.87 5.04 3.41
CA ASP A 151 -8.84 4.00 3.43
C ASP A 151 -8.60 3.42 2.04
N ASP A 152 -9.69 3.11 1.31
CA ASP A 152 -9.63 2.55 -0.03
C ASP A 152 -8.95 3.50 -1.01
N ALA A 153 -9.30 4.79 -0.99
CA ALA A 153 -8.65 5.78 -1.87
C ALA A 153 -7.16 5.97 -1.54
N SER A 154 -6.78 5.89 -0.26
CA SER A 154 -5.39 5.92 0.18
C SER A 154 -4.62 4.69 -0.32
N MET A 155 -5.19 3.49 -0.17
CA MET A 155 -4.60 2.25 -0.66
C MET A 155 -4.45 2.23 -2.20
N ASP A 156 -5.50 2.63 -2.93
CA ASP A 156 -5.49 2.70 -4.39
C ASP A 156 -4.42 3.67 -4.92
N ALA A 157 -4.12 4.73 -4.16
CA ALA A 157 -3.04 5.67 -4.44
C ALA A 157 -1.64 5.16 -4.03
N ASN A 158 -1.52 3.92 -3.58
CA ASN A 158 -0.30 3.30 -3.05
C ASN A 158 0.32 4.09 -1.88
N ASN A 159 -0.52 4.69 -1.04
CA ASN A 159 -0.08 5.58 0.01
C ASN A 159 0.37 4.80 1.26
N THR A 160 1.60 5.04 1.69
CA THR A 160 2.09 4.62 3.02
C THR A 160 1.43 5.50 4.08
N SER A 161 0.70 4.90 5.02
CA SER A 161 -0.14 5.64 5.96
C SER A 161 -0.19 4.99 7.34
N ALA A 162 -0.65 5.72 8.37
CA ALA A 162 -0.60 5.26 9.77
C ALA A 162 -1.91 5.49 10.53
N PHE A 163 -2.33 6.74 10.78
CA PHE A 163 -3.58 7.02 11.48
C PHE A 163 -4.77 7.18 10.52
N ASN A 164 -5.83 6.43 10.80
CA ASN A 164 -7.17 6.65 10.26
C ASN A 164 -8.19 6.06 11.24
N CYS A 165 -9.00 6.89 11.89
CA CYS A 165 -9.98 6.39 12.84
C CYS A 165 -11.19 5.79 12.13
N ARG A 166 -11.23 4.46 12.03
CA ARG A 166 -12.29 3.70 11.39
C ARG A 166 -12.55 2.37 12.07
N ALA A 167 -13.65 1.72 11.68
CA ALA A 167 -13.86 0.33 12.00
C ALA A 167 -12.84 -0.54 11.23
N ARG A 168 -12.49 -1.68 11.81
CA ARG A 168 -11.73 -2.73 11.12
C ARG A 168 -12.54 -3.31 9.96
N THR A 169 -11.87 -3.73 8.90
CA THR A 169 -12.52 -4.30 7.71
C THR A 169 -13.33 -5.54 8.10
N GLY A 170 -14.63 -5.53 7.81
CA GLY A 170 -15.56 -6.62 8.09
C GLY A 170 -15.91 -6.82 9.57
N GLY A 171 -15.70 -5.82 10.44
CA GLY A 171 -16.07 -5.91 11.86
C GLY A 171 -16.54 -4.58 12.46
N THR A 172 -16.91 -4.61 13.75
CA THR A 172 -17.46 -3.43 14.48
C THR A 172 -16.46 -2.75 15.41
N GLY A 173 -15.34 -3.41 15.73
CA GLY A 173 -14.26 -2.83 16.53
C GLY A 173 -13.39 -1.85 15.74
N PHE A 174 -12.59 -1.04 16.44
CA PHE A 174 -11.64 -0.14 15.81
C PHE A 174 -10.51 -0.89 15.10
N SER A 175 -10.07 -0.35 13.96
CA SER A 175 -8.79 -0.72 13.35
C SER A 175 -7.62 -0.35 14.27
N GLU A 176 -6.49 -1.03 14.14
CA GLU A 176 -5.25 -0.61 14.82
C GLU A 176 -4.77 0.76 14.31
N HIS A 177 -5.09 1.13 13.07
CA HIS A 177 -4.88 2.48 12.53
C HIS A 177 -5.63 3.56 13.32
N SER A 178 -6.75 3.22 13.97
CA SER A 178 -7.50 4.17 14.81
C SER A 178 -6.77 4.51 16.10
N HIS A 179 -5.76 3.72 16.48
CA HIS A 179 -4.92 3.97 17.65
C HIS A 179 -3.65 4.73 17.31
N GLY A 180 -3.36 4.95 16.02
CA GLY A 180 -2.11 5.58 15.56
C GLY A 180 -0.86 4.74 15.77
N THR A 181 -1.01 3.45 16.09
CA THR A 181 0.08 2.51 16.37
C THR A 181 0.26 1.46 15.27
N ALA A 182 -0.29 1.74 14.08
CA ALA A 182 -0.15 0.93 12.89
C ALA A 182 0.51 1.72 11.74
N LEU A 183 1.07 1.00 10.78
CA LEU A 183 1.68 1.52 9.56
C LEU A 183 1.38 0.56 8.41
N ASP A 184 0.85 1.08 7.32
CA ASP A 184 0.76 0.39 6.03
C ASP A 184 1.87 0.89 5.11
N LEU A 185 2.63 -0.02 4.49
CA LEU A 185 3.73 0.30 3.57
C LEU A 185 3.45 -0.16 2.14
N ASN A 186 3.40 0.79 1.21
CA ASN A 186 3.18 0.56 -0.23
C ASN A 186 2.06 -0.47 -0.52
N PRO A 187 0.78 -0.15 -0.22
CA PRO A 187 -0.36 -1.07 -0.35
C PRO A 187 -0.42 -1.87 -1.66
N VAL A 188 -0.06 -1.29 -2.80
CA VAL A 188 -0.07 -2.00 -4.09
C VAL A 188 0.98 -3.11 -4.11
N GLN A 189 2.21 -2.86 -3.65
CA GLN A 189 3.25 -3.88 -3.62
C GLN A 189 3.10 -4.86 -2.45
N ASN A 190 2.34 -4.49 -1.43
CA ASN A 190 2.13 -5.27 -0.23
C ASN A 190 0.63 -5.36 0.09
N PRO A 191 -0.17 -6.04 -0.75
CA PRO A 191 -1.62 -6.00 -0.61
C PRO A 191 -2.12 -6.75 0.62
N TYR A 192 -3.32 -6.37 1.06
CA TYR A 192 -4.19 -7.22 1.85
C TYR A 192 -4.77 -8.34 0.97
N VAL A 193 -4.76 -9.57 1.47
CA VAL A 193 -5.24 -10.78 0.78
C VAL A 193 -6.04 -11.65 1.74
N ARG A 194 -7.33 -11.85 1.44
CA ARG A 194 -8.20 -12.80 2.14
C ARG A 194 -9.02 -13.60 1.12
N GLY A 195 -8.72 -14.89 0.98
CA GLY A 195 -9.32 -15.72 -0.06
C GLY A 195 -8.99 -15.15 -1.44
N THR A 196 -10.02 -14.82 -2.23
CA THR A 196 -9.88 -14.20 -3.56
C THR A 196 -9.90 -12.66 -3.52
N THR A 197 -10.20 -12.07 -2.37
CA THR A 197 -10.18 -10.62 -2.17
C THR A 197 -8.76 -10.13 -2.03
N VAL A 198 -8.39 -9.14 -2.85
CA VAL A 198 -7.09 -8.47 -2.83
C VAL A 198 -7.35 -6.97 -2.82
N LEU A 199 -6.74 -6.24 -1.87
CA LEU A 199 -6.90 -4.79 -1.72
C LEU A 199 -5.51 -4.15 -1.57
N PRO A 200 -5.22 -3.06 -2.32
CA PRO A 200 -6.00 -2.53 -3.44
C PRO A 200 -6.00 -3.50 -4.63
N GLU A 201 -6.92 -3.32 -5.59
CA GLU A 201 -7.07 -4.23 -6.75
C GLU A 201 -5.78 -4.34 -7.59
N ALA A 202 -5.06 -3.23 -7.76
CA ALA A 202 -3.76 -3.20 -8.44
C ALA A 202 -2.71 -4.11 -7.77
N GLY A 203 -2.89 -4.42 -6.48
CA GLY A 203 -2.01 -5.29 -5.73
C GLY A 203 -2.10 -6.77 -6.11
N ARG A 204 -3.07 -7.19 -6.94
CA ARG A 204 -3.14 -8.58 -7.47
C ARG A 204 -1.84 -9.01 -8.14
N ALA A 205 -1.15 -8.10 -8.81
CA ALA A 205 0.14 -8.35 -9.44
C ALA A 205 1.25 -8.75 -8.45
N HIS A 206 1.05 -8.50 -7.16
CA HIS A 206 2.04 -8.70 -6.10
C HIS A 206 1.61 -9.74 -5.05
N VAL A 207 0.52 -10.49 -5.30
CA VAL A 207 0.11 -11.60 -4.43
C VAL A 207 1.17 -12.70 -4.44
N ASP A 208 1.69 -13.03 -5.62
CA ASP A 208 2.88 -13.87 -5.73
C ASP A 208 4.12 -13.07 -5.31
N ARG A 209 4.67 -13.45 -4.16
CA ARG A 209 5.85 -12.84 -3.56
C ARG A 209 7.16 -13.21 -4.27
N SER A 210 7.12 -14.04 -5.32
CA SER A 210 8.28 -14.33 -6.18
C SER A 210 8.70 -13.13 -7.06
N THR A 211 7.80 -12.14 -7.24
CA THR A 211 8.05 -10.92 -8.05
C THR A 211 9.26 -10.12 -7.56
N ALA A 212 10.22 -9.83 -8.44
CA ALA A 212 11.47 -9.13 -8.10
C ALA A 212 11.35 -7.62 -7.78
N HIS A 213 10.14 -7.11 -7.50
CA HIS A 213 9.95 -5.68 -7.24
C HIS A 213 10.56 -5.28 -5.87
N PRO A 214 11.39 -4.22 -5.79
CA PRO A 214 12.15 -3.88 -4.58
C PRO A 214 11.29 -3.47 -3.38
N ALA A 215 10.07 -2.96 -3.61
CA ALA A 215 9.14 -2.61 -2.53
C ALA A 215 8.34 -3.80 -1.94
N VAL A 216 8.43 -5.00 -2.53
CA VAL A 216 7.71 -6.20 -2.08
C VAL A 216 8.37 -6.75 -0.82
N LEU A 217 7.64 -6.70 0.30
CA LEU A 217 8.06 -7.20 1.61
C LEU A 217 8.00 -8.73 1.72
N ARG A 218 9.02 -9.32 2.32
CA ARG A 218 9.13 -10.75 2.62
C ARG A 218 9.59 -10.96 4.05
N ALA A 219 9.30 -12.15 4.57
CA ALA A 219 9.83 -12.56 5.86
C ALA A 219 11.36 -12.56 5.82
N GLY A 220 11.99 -11.91 6.80
CA GLY A 220 13.45 -11.76 6.86
C GLY A 220 13.99 -10.52 6.14
N ASP A 221 13.16 -9.76 5.42
CA ASP A 221 13.64 -8.54 4.76
C ASP A 221 14.15 -7.52 5.80
N PRO A 222 15.17 -6.72 5.44
CA PRO A 222 15.69 -5.67 6.32
C PRO A 222 14.63 -4.65 6.77
N VAL A 223 13.62 -4.39 5.93
CA VAL A 223 12.50 -3.50 6.25
C VAL A 223 11.62 -4.08 7.35
N VAL A 224 11.20 -5.34 7.20
CA VAL A 224 10.41 -6.06 8.22
C VAL A 224 11.21 -6.13 9.53
N SER A 225 12.51 -6.38 9.45
CA SER A 225 13.40 -6.42 10.61
C SER A 225 13.57 -5.06 11.30
N ALA A 226 13.57 -3.96 10.53
CA ALA A 226 13.65 -2.60 11.09
C ALA A 226 12.40 -2.26 11.92
N LEU A 227 11.21 -2.60 11.42
CA LEU A 227 9.95 -2.43 12.15
C LEU A 227 9.87 -3.36 13.37
N ALA A 228 10.28 -4.61 13.22
CA ALA A 228 10.31 -5.58 14.33
C ALA A 228 11.21 -5.15 15.48
N ALA A 229 12.38 -4.55 15.18
CA ALA A 229 13.30 -4.02 16.19
C ALA A 229 12.68 -2.90 17.04
N GLU A 230 11.67 -2.21 16.51
CA GLU A 230 10.94 -1.12 17.17
C GLU A 230 9.58 -1.61 17.73
N GLY A 231 9.36 -2.93 17.81
CA GLY A 231 8.19 -3.53 18.46
C GLY A 231 6.98 -3.73 17.55
N PHE A 232 7.08 -3.44 16.26
CA PHE A 232 5.99 -3.70 15.31
C PHE A 232 5.97 -5.16 14.86
N ARG A 233 4.76 -5.70 14.72
CA ARG A 233 4.52 -7.06 14.20
C ARG A 233 3.90 -6.96 12.82
N TRP A 234 4.29 -7.86 11.93
CA TRP A 234 3.93 -7.80 10.51
C TRP A 234 2.73 -8.70 10.17
N GLY A 235 1.70 -8.13 9.53
CA GLY A 235 0.50 -8.82 9.08
C GLY A 235 0.75 -9.89 8.00
N GLY A 236 1.89 -9.82 7.30
CA GLY A 236 2.32 -10.89 6.39
C GLY A 236 2.59 -12.24 7.07
N THR A 237 2.72 -12.26 8.40
CA THR A 237 2.91 -13.49 9.19
C THR A 237 1.60 -14.15 9.63
N TRP A 238 0.45 -13.48 9.49
CA TRP A 238 -0.84 -14.03 9.91
C TRP A 238 -1.26 -15.26 9.10
N THR A 239 -2.10 -16.12 9.68
CA THR A 239 -2.48 -17.41 9.08
C THR A 239 -3.84 -17.39 8.40
N THR A 240 -4.81 -16.63 8.91
CA THR A 240 -6.18 -16.59 8.38
C THR A 240 -6.35 -15.68 7.17
N LEU A 241 -5.47 -14.69 7.04
CA LEU A 241 -5.33 -13.78 5.91
C LEU A 241 -3.88 -13.30 5.84
N LYS A 242 -3.49 -12.66 4.75
CA LYS A 242 -2.22 -11.97 4.63
C LYS A 242 -2.47 -10.48 4.50
N ASP A 243 -1.93 -9.70 5.42
CA ASP A 243 -1.95 -8.24 5.33
C ASP A 243 -0.52 -7.75 5.15
N TYR A 244 -0.02 -7.80 3.92
CA TYR A 244 1.42 -7.58 3.68
C TYR A 244 1.83 -6.14 3.93
N GLN A 245 0.93 -5.17 3.79
CA GLN A 245 1.17 -3.76 4.04
C GLN A 245 1.31 -3.48 5.54
N HIS A 246 0.56 -4.23 6.36
CA HIS A 246 0.24 -3.85 7.71
C HIS A 246 1.31 -4.23 8.73
N PHE A 247 1.65 -3.26 9.56
CA PHE A 247 2.45 -3.40 10.77
C PHE A 247 1.71 -2.76 11.93
N SER A 248 1.66 -3.42 13.08
CA SER A 248 1.11 -2.83 14.31
C SER A 248 1.85 -3.30 15.55
N THR A 249 1.89 -2.48 16.60
CA THR A 249 2.53 -2.86 17.88
C THR A 249 1.77 -3.99 18.59
N SER A 250 0.47 -4.15 18.35
CA SER A 250 -0.34 -5.24 18.88
C SER A 250 -0.25 -6.53 18.04
N GLY A 251 0.11 -6.41 16.76
CA GLY A 251 0.15 -7.52 15.80
C GLY A 251 -1.22 -8.06 15.41
N ARG A 252 -2.24 -7.20 15.46
CA ARG A 252 -3.62 -7.49 15.03
C ARG A 252 -4.06 -6.60 13.89
#